data_AF-A0A8K0EJ87-F1
#
_entry.id   AF-A0A8K0EJ87-F1
#
_cell.length_a   1.000
_cell.length_b   1.000
_cell.length_c   1.000
_cell.angle_alpha   90.00
_cell.angle_beta   90.00
_cell.angle_gamma   90.00
#
_symmetry.space_group_name_H-M   'P 1'
#
loop_
_entity.id
_entity.type
_entity.pdbx_description
1 polymer ?
#
loop_
_entity_poly.entity_id
_entity_poly.type
_entity_poly.pdbx_seq_one_letter_code
_entity_poly.pdbx_strand_id
1 'polypeptide(L)'
;MGLCHASSTTGVSAARLSGENASAPQQPGAGPRVEGQAGQYDWQPDEEANLCQRCLQTRFTLLERRHHCRSCGRVVCADCSNRKEVVHQKAVRVCNICAENLQNIRLPPGSRDSGDSEDESGKTEK
;
A
#
# COMPACT_ATOMS: atom_id res chain seq x y z
N MET A 1 -50.49 -69.56 -2.87
CA MET A 1 -50.23 -68.98 -1.54
C MET A 1 -48.78 -68.44 -1.55
N GLY A 2 -48.58 -67.12 -1.35
CA GLY A 2 -47.30 -66.42 -1.03
C GLY A 2 -46.23 -66.33 -2.15
N LEU A 3 -45.91 -65.18 -2.79
CA LEU A 3 -45.19 -63.95 -2.32
C LEU A 3 -43.70 -64.26 -1.96
N CYS A 4 -42.63 -63.53 -2.36
CA CYS A 4 -42.40 -62.25 -3.06
C CYS A 4 -40.89 -62.01 -3.37
N HIS A 5 -40.62 -61.25 -4.45
CA HIS A 5 -39.55 -60.27 -4.82
C HIS A 5 -38.08 -60.31 -4.34
N ALA A 6 -37.15 -60.15 -5.31
CA ALA A 6 -36.36 -58.91 -5.63
C ALA A 6 -35.01 -59.31 -6.31
N SER A 7 -34.73 -58.87 -7.56
CA SER A 7 -33.80 -57.76 -7.93
C SER A 7 -32.31 -58.08 -7.69
N SER A 8 -31.29 -57.76 -8.50
CA SER A 8 -31.10 -57.03 -9.76
C SER A 8 -29.62 -57.18 -10.21
N THR A 9 -29.40 -57.11 -11.53
CA THR A 9 -28.28 -56.49 -12.31
C THR A 9 -26.79 -56.56 -11.88
N THR A 10 -25.93 -56.88 -12.85
CA THR A 10 -24.51 -56.44 -12.99
C THR A 10 -24.06 -56.77 -14.42
N GLY A 11 -23.32 -55.96 -15.19
CA GLY A 11 -22.81 -54.60 -15.02
C GLY A 11 -22.36 -54.07 -16.40
N VAL A 12 -22.55 -52.77 -16.63
CA VAL A 12 -22.04 -52.04 -17.80
C VAL A 12 -20.72 -51.39 -17.43
N SER A 13 -19.70 -51.56 -18.28
CA SER A 13 -18.44 -50.84 -18.18
C SER A 13 -18.54 -49.44 -18.79
N ALA A 14 -18.15 -48.47 -17.96
CA ALA A 14 -17.47 -47.20 -18.20
C ALA A 14 -17.42 -46.56 -19.61
N ALA A 15 -17.83 -45.29 -19.68
CA ALA A 15 -17.00 -44.14 -20.10
C ALA A 15 -17.80 -42.84 -19.86
N ARG A 16 -17.37 -41.98 -18.93
CA ARG A 16 -16.77 -40.62 -19.13
C ARG A 16 -17.61 -39.72 -20.04
N LEU A 17 -18.08 -38.55 -19.58
CA LEU A 17 -17.34 -37.27 -19.64
C LEU A 17 -18.00 -36.17 -18.76
N SER A 18 -17.13 -35.28 -18.27
CA SER A 18 -17.36 -33.87 -17.89
C SER A 18 -18.24 -33.55 -16.67
N GLY A 19 -17.56 -33.32 -15.54
CA GLY A 19 -18.03 -32.48 -14.44
C GLY A 19 -16.92 -31.51 -14.04
N GLU A 20 -17.07 -30.26 -14.43
CA GLU A 20 -16.36 -29.12 -13.85
C GLU A 20 -16.75 -28.99 -12.38
N ASN A 21 -15.82 -29.26 -11.47
CA ASN A 21 -16.02 -29.03 -10.04
C ASN A 21 -15.11 -27.88 -9.61
N ALA A 22 -15.74 -26.79 -9.18
CA ALA A 22 -15.09 -25.64 -8.58
C ALA A 22 -14.30 -26.07 -7.35
N SER A 23 -13.02 -25.74 -7.31
CA SER A 23 -12.24 -25.75 -6.07
C SER A 23 -11.29 -24.57 -6.09
N ALA A 24 -11.69 -23.53 -5.36
CA ALA A 24 -10.85 -22.41 -5.00
C ALA A 24 -9.59 -22.93 -4.27
N PRO A 25 -8.39 -22.43 -4.58
CA PRO A 25 -7.25 -22.69 -3.73
C PRO A 25 -7.38 -21.86 -2.45
N GLN A 26 -7.78 -22.53 -1.36
CA GLN A 26 -7.49 -22.08 -0.01
C GLN A 26 -5.96 -22.05 0.16
N GLN A 27 -5.39 -20.86 0.40
CA GLN A 27 -4.02 -20.79 0.90
C GLN A 27 -4.01 -21.03 2.42
N PRO A 28 -3.16 -21.97 2.91
CA PRO A 28 -3.04 -22.27 4.33
C PRO A 28 -1.93 -21.44 4.99
N GLY A 29 -2.12 -21.09 6.26
CA GLY A 29 -1.05 -21.01 7.24
C GLY A 29 -0.44 -19.63 7.51
N ALA A 30 -1.01 -18.92 8.49
CA ALA A 30 -0.25 -18.00 9.32
C ALA A 30 0.77 -18.80 10.16
N GLY A 31 2.03 -18.82 9.74
CA GLY A 31 3.15 -19.33 10.55
C GLY A 31 3.49 -18.38 11.71
N PRO A 32 4.21 -18.87 12.75
CA PRO A 32 4.53 -18.05 13.91
C PRO A 32 5.53 -16.94 13.53
N ARG A 33 5.23 -15.73 13.99
CA ARG A 33 6.06 -14.53 13.85
C ARG A 33 7.42 -14.76 14.49
N VAL A 34 8.46 -14.87 13.69
CA VAL A 34 9.85 -14.83 14.17
C VAL A 34 10.24 -13.37 14.45
N GLU A 35 10.62 -13.10 15.69
CA GLU A 35 11.28 -11.87 16.10
C GLU A 35 12.68 -11.79 15.47
N GLY A 36 13.03 -10.62 14.92
CA GLY A 36 14.42 -10.27 14.64
C GLY A 36 14.96 -10.52 13.23
N GLN A 37 14.32 -10.00 12.18
CA GLN A 37 14.95 -9.87 10.86
C GLN A 37 15.05 -8.40 10.44
N ALA A 38 16.29 -7.93 10.35
CA ALA A 38 16.65 -6.64 9.79
C ALA A 38 16.04 -6.46 8.40
N GLY A 39 15.42 -5.29 8.19
CA GLY A 39 14.55 -5.00 7.06
C GLY A 39 15.18 -5.32 5.71
N GLN A 40 14.66 -6.35 5.06
CA GLN A 40 14.74 -6.46 3.61
C GLN A 40 13.80 -5.41 3.02
N TYR A 41 14.37 -4.42 2.33
CA TYR A 41 13.60 -3.57 1.43
C TYR A 41 13.37 -4.39 0.16
N ASP A 42 12.24 -5.10 0.10
CA ASP A 42 11.76 -5.65 -1.15
C ASP A 42 11.60 -4.49 -2.14
N TRP A 43 12.46 -4.45 -3.14
CA TRP A 43 12.34 -3.49 -4.22
C TRP A 43 11.09 -3.86 -5.01
N GLN A 44 10.08 -3.01 -4.89
CA GLN A 44 8.77 -3.24 -5.48
C GLN A 44 8.82 -2.92 -6.98
N PRO A 45 8.46 -3.86 -7.88
CA PRO A 45 8.51 -3.63 -9.32
C PRO A 45 7.58 -2.48 -9.75
N ASP A 46 8.00 -1.72 -10.78
CA ASP A 46 7.35 -0.49 -11.25
C ASP A 46 5.86 -0.64 -11.62
N GLU A 47 5.41 -1.86 -11.98
CA GLU A 47 4.00 -2.17 -12.27
C GLU A 47 3.08 -2.05 -11.04
N GLU A 48 3.65 -1.96 -9.84
CA GLU A 48 2.93 -1.87 -8.56
C GLU A 48 2.80 -0.45 -8.00
N ALA A 49 3.52 0.54 -8.54
CA ALA A 49 3.44 1.93 -8.08
C ALA A 49 2.50 2.79 -8.94
N ASN A 50 1.29 2.28 -9.24
CA ASN A 50 0.23 3.09 -9.86
C ASN A 50 -0.36 4.14 -8.92
N LEU A 51 -0.09 4.01 -7.63
CA LEU A 51 -0.58 4.88 -6.57
C LEU A 51 0.58 5.56 -5.84
N CYS A 52 0.33 6.77 -5.36
CA CYS A 52 1.23 7.45 -4.43
C CYS A 52 1.46 6.58 -3.18
N GLN A 53 2.72 6.22 -2.92
CA GLN A 53 3.13 5.39 -1.78
C GLN A 53 3.11 6.15 -0.43
N ARG A 54 2.42 7.30 -0.37
CA ARG A 54 2.16 8.06 0.85
C ARG A 54 0.67 8.11 1.19
N CYS A 55 -0.16 8.67 0.31
CA CYS A 55 -1.60 8.73 0.56
C CYS A 55 -2.33 7.44 0.14
N LEU A 56 -1.75 6.63 -0.74
CA LEU A 56 -2.39 5.45 -1.37
C LEU A 56 -3.71 5.77 -2.10
N GLN A 57 -4.03 7.06 -2.29
CA GLN A 57 -5.26 7.53 -2.96
C GLN A 57 -4.98 8.02 -4.38
N THR A 58 -3.93 8.81 -4.55
CA THR A 58 -3.62 9.45 -5.83
C THR A 58 -3.09 8.42 -6.81
N ARG A 59 -3.84 8.17 -7.90
CA ARG A 59 -3.38 7.39 -9.06
C ARG A 59 -2.51 8.26 -9.95
N PHE A 60 -1.34 7.74 -10.32
CA PHE A 60 -0.50 8.40 -11.31
C PHE A 60 -1.11 8.26 -12.70
N THR A 61 -1.05 9.34 -13.46
CA THR A 61 -1.56 9.42 -14.84
C THR A 61 -0.57 10.23 -15.67
N LEU A 62 -0.88 10.49 -16.95
CA LEU A 62 -0.04 11.36 -17.78
C LEU A 62 0.05 12.80 -17.22
N LEU A 63 -0.98 13.25 -16.51
CA LEU A 63 -1.03 14.58 -15.88
C LEU A 63 -0.55 14.52 -14.43
N GLU A 64 -0.93 13.47 -13.69
CA GLU A 64 -0.47 13.25 -12.31
C GLU A 64 0.89 12.55 -12.33
N ARG A 65 1.95 13.35 -12.38
CA ARG A 65 3.32 12.86 -12.55
C ARG A 65 3.88 12.28 -11.26
N ARG A 66 4.65 11.20 -11.41
CA ARG A 66 5.41 10.58 -10.32
C ARG A 66 6.51 11.51 -9.80
N HIS A 67 6.69 11.54 -8.49
CA HIS A 67 7.82 12.19 -7.82
C HIS A 67 8.51 11.24 -6.86
N HIS A 68 9.82 11.35 -6.70
CA HIS A 68 10.55 10.54 -5.73
C HIS A 68 10.84 11.34 -4.46
N CYS A 69 10.64 10.74 -3.30
CA CYS A 69 11.22 11.28 -2.07
C CYS A 69 12.73 10.98 -2.06
N ARG A 70 13.57 12.01 -2.07
CA ARG A 70 15.04 11.83 -2.12
C ARG A 70 15.62 11.34 -0.78
N SER A 71 14.83 11.35 0.29
CA SER A 71 15.22 10.83 1.61
C SER A 71 14.85 9.36 1.80
N CYS A 72 13.69 8.89 1.30
CA CYS A 72 13.21 7.52 1.54
C CYS A 72 12.94 6.70 0.27
N GLY A 73 13.26 7.22 -0.92
CA GLY A 73 13.13 6.51 -2.20
C GLY A 73 11.72 6.38 -2.79
N ARG A 74 10.66 6.46 -1.96
CA ARG A 74 9.26 6.23 -2.37
C ARG A 74 8.77 7.14 -3.50
N VAL A 75 7.91 6.60 -4.36
CA VAL A 75 7.15 7.29 -5.41
C VAL A 75 5.90 7.93 -4.80
N VAL A 76 5.74 9.24 -4.99
CA VAL A 76 4.76 10.10 -4.31
C VAL A 76 4.16 11.11 -5.29
N CYS A 77 2.93 11.56 -5.00
CA CYS A 77 2.27 12.64 -5.75
C CYS A 77 2.81 14.03 -5.37
N ALA A 78 2.37 15.05 -6.10
CA ALA A 78 2.73 16.45 -5.85
C ALA A 78 2.39 16.87 -4.41
N ASP A 79 1.16 16.58 -3.97
CA ASP A 79 0.67 16.98 -2.64
C ASP A 79 1.43 16.32 -1.50
N CYS A 80 1.74 15.03 -1.64
CA CYS A 80 2.51 14.30 -0.63
C CYS A 80 3.98 14.71 -0.58
N SER A 81 4.46 15.53 -1.52
CA SER A 81 5.87 15.93 -1.63
C SER A 81 6.05 17.40 -2.00
N ASN A 82 5.17 18.26 -1.50
CA ASN A 82 5.15 19.70 -1.80
C ASN A 82 6.27 20.52 -1.12
N ARG A 83 7.17 19.88 -0.35
CA ARG A 83 8.29 20.55 0.35
C ARG A 83 9.65 20.07 -0.16
N LYS A 84 10.67 20.92 0.02
CA LYS A 84 12.08 20.57 -0.13
C LYS A 84 12.79 20.77 1.20
N GLU A 85 13.71 19.86 1.52
CA GLU A 85 14.51 19.91 2.73
C GLU A 85 16.00 19.85 2.40
N VAL A 86 16.83 20.47 3.24
CA VAL A 86 18.29 20.44 3.08
C VAL A 86 18.85 19.09 3.56
N VAL A 87 19.27 18.25 2.63
CA VAL A 87 19.95 16.98 2.91
C VAL A 87 21.35 17.08 2.33
N HIS A 88 22.38 16.86 3.15
CA HIS A 88 23.79 16.99 2.75
C HIS A 88 24.06 18.30 1.97
N GLN A 89 23.65 19.43 2.54
CA GLN A 89 23.83 20.79 1.97
C GLN A 89 23.07 21.07 0.67
N LYS A 90 22.17 20.18 0.22
CA LYS A 90 21.36 20.39 -0.99
C LYS A 90 19.87 20.33 -0.65
N ALA A 91 19.10 21.30 -1.14
CA ALA A 91 17.64 21.29 -1.03
C ALA A 91 17.04 20.24 -1.99
N VAL A 92 16.51 19.16 -1.43
CA VAL A 92 15.95 18.03 -2.19
C VAL A 92 14.47 17.84 -1.89
N ARG A 93 13.69 17.39 -2.88
CA ARG A 93 12.27 17.07 -2.70
C ARG A 93 12.14 15.87 -1.76
N VAL A 94 11.32 16.02 -0.73
CA VAL A 94 11.01 14.96 0.23
C VAL A 94 9.50 14.86 0.42
N CYS A 95 9.01 13.69 0.82
CA CYS A 95 7.62 13.57 1.24
C CYS A 95 7.38 14.24 2.59
N ASN A 96 6.13 14.58 2.90
CA ASN A 96 5.69 15.18 4.16
C ASN A 96 6.31 14.53 5.42
N ILE A 97 6.24 13.19 5.53
CA ILE A 97 6.79 12.44 6.67
C ILE A 97 8.31 12.64 6.81
N CYS A 98 9.04 12.65 5.70
CA CYS A 98 10.48 12.88 5.73
C CYS A 98 10.82 14.33 6.08
N ALA A 99 9.99 15.29 5.68
CA ALA A 99 10.19 16.68 6.06
C ALA A 99 10.06 16.88 7.58
N GLU A 100 9.01 16.33 8.18
CA GLU A 100 8.80 16.36 9.64
C GLU A 100 9.95 15.69 10.40
N ASN A 101 10.36 14.50 9.94
CA ASN A 101 11.46 13.77 10.57
C ASN A 101 12.79 14.53 10.49
N LEU A 102 13.09 15.16 9.35
CA LEU A 102 14.32 15.94 9.19
C LEU A 102 14.31 17.20 10.06
N GLN A 103 13.15 17.85 10.22
CA GLN A 103 13.01 19.00 11.12
C GLN A 103 13.21 18.58 12.58
N ASN A 104 12.68 17.43 12.99
CA ASN A 104 12.86 16.92 14.35
C ASN A 104 14.31 16.49 14.66
N ILE A 105 15.10 16.13 13.65
CA ILE A 105 16.54 15.87 13.81
C ILE A 105 17.34 17.18 13.92
N ARG A 106 16.93 18.22 13.21
CA ARG A 106 17.61 19.54 13.24
C ARG A 106 17.28 20.35 14.48
N LEU A 107 16.08 20.17 15.03
CA LEU A 107 15.64 20.87 16.23
C LEU A 107 16.17 20.13 17.48
N PRO A 108 16.76 20.86 18.45
CA PRO A 108 17.03 20.27 19.75
C PRO A 108 15.69 19.89 20.43
N PRO A 109 15.64 18.77 21.18
CA PRO A 109 14.43 18.35 21.88
C PRO A 109 13.98 19.46 22.85
N GLY A 110 12.83 20.08 22.58
CA GLY A 110 12.24 21.13 23.42
C GLY A 110 11.81 22.43 22.72
N SER A 111 12.00 22.56 21.40
CA SER A 111 11.76 23.81 20.66
C SER A 111 10.47 23.83 19.81
N ARG A 112 9.45 23.04 20.17
CA ARG A 112 8.14 23.09 19.47
C ARG A 112 7.40 24.37 19.83
N ASP A 113 7.78 25.48 19.20
CA ASP A 113 6.96 26.68 19.12
C ASP A 113 6.05 26.54 17.89
N SER A 114 4.75 26.41 18.17
CA SER A 114 3.70 26.35 17.17
C SER A 114 3.51 27.73 16.55
N GLY A 115 4.26 28.03 15.49
CA GLY A 115 3.95 29.15 14.60
C GLY A 115 2.80 28.78 13.66
N ASP A 116 1.58 28.77 14.17
CA ASP A 116 0.37 28.80 13.33
C ASP A 116 0.17 30.25 12.86
N SER A 117 0.13 30.40 11.54
CA SER A 117 -0.02 31.65 10.80
C SER A 117 -1.33 32.36 11.14
N GLU A 118 -1.22 33.60 11.61
CA GLU A 118 -2.32 34.56 11.63
C GLU A 118 -2.81 34.78 10.19
N ASP A 119 -4.03 34.31 9.90
CA ASP A 119 -4.77 34.65 8.69
C ASP A 119 -5.32 36.08 8.85
N GLU A 120 -4.60 37.05 8.28
CA GLU A 120 -5.06 38.43 8.14
C GLU A 120 -6.10 38.51 6.99
N SER A 121 -7.31 38.07 7.28
CA SER A 121 -8.46 38.21 6.38
C SER A 121 -9.25 39.49 6.65
N GLY A 122 -9.14 40.45 5.72
CA GLY A 122 -10.32 41.10 5.14
C GLY A 122 -11.01 42.19 5.95
N LYS A 123 -10.51 43.42 5.78
CA LYS A 123 -11.24 44.66 6.05
C LYS A 123 -12.48 44.79 5.16
N THR A 124 -13.67 44.88 5.76
CA THR A 124 -14.84 45.52 5.13
C THR A 124 -15.69 46.20 6.21
N GLU A 125 -15.50 47.51 6.35
CA GLU A 125 -16.36 48.42 7.13
C GLU A 125 -17.68 48.67 6.40
N LYS A 126 -18.75 48.85 7.17
CA LYS A 126 -20.04 49.41 6.75
C LYS A 126 -20.53 50.39 7.80
#